data_AF-A0A6V8NT50-F1
#
_entry.id   AF-A0A6V8NT50-F1
#
_cell.length_a   1.000
_cell.length_b   1.000
_cell.length_c   1.000
_cell.angle_alpha   90.00
_cell.angle_beta   90.00
_cell.angle_gamma   90.00
#
_symmetry.space_group_name_H-M   'P 1'
#
loop_
_entity.id
_entity.type
_entity.pdbx_description
1 polymer ?
#
loop_
_entity_poly.entity_id
_entity_poly.type
_entity_poly.pdbx_seq_one_letter_code
_entity_poly.pdbx_strand_id
1 'polypeptide(L)' 'MSKLELLEIIRNGESSYSEFKLDSISPNELAEVFVGFANSDGGKVLVGLDDNGDI' A
#
# COMPACT_ATOMS: atom_id res chain seq x y z
N MET A 1 9.74 -9.01 -5.54
CA MET A 1 9.46 -7.76 -6.26
C MET A 1 10.79 -7.15 -6.67
N SER A 2 10.92 -6.77 -7.93
CA SER A 2 12.09 -6.03 -8.43
C SER A 2 11.93 -4.52 -8.18
N LYS A 3 13.04 -3.76 -8.24
CA LYS A 3 13.01 -2.29 -8.14
C LYS A 3 12.11 -1.66 -9.22
N LEU A 4 12.12 -2.21 -10.44
CA LEU A 4 11.30 -1.71 -11.54
C LEU A 4 9.81 -1.88 -11.23
N GLU A 5 9.40 -3.08 -10.79
CA GLU A 5 8.00 -3.34 -10.40
C GLU A 5 7.54 -2.42 -9.26
N LEU A 6 8.40 -2.18 -8.27
CA LEU A 6 8.07 -1.26 -7.18
C LEU A 6 7.85 0.17 -7.69
N LEU A 7 8.74 0.67 -8.55
CA LEU A 7 8.62 2.00 -9.14
C LEU A 7 7.39 2.13 -10.04
N GLU A 8 7.00 1.06 -10.75
CA GLU A 8 5.75 1.06 -11.52
C GLU A 8 4.52 1.13 -10.62
N ILE A 9 4.51 0.42 -9.49
CA ILE A 9 3.41 0.52 -8.50
C ILE A 9 3.33 1.95 -7.95
N ILE A 10 4.45 2.51 -7.50
CA ILE A 10 4.49 3.89 -6.97
C ILE A 10 4.01 4.89 -8.02
N ARG A 11 4.47 4.74 -9.27
CA ARG A 11 4.06 5.61 -10.38
C ARG A 11 2.57 5.51 -10.72
N ASN A 12 1.97 4.33 -10.54
CA ASN A 12 0.55 4.12 -10.80
C ASN A 12 -0.35 4.58 -9.64
N GLY A 13 0.22 4.81 -8.46
CA GLY A 13 -0.49 5.28 -7.28
C GLY A 13 -1.29 4.18 -6.56
N GLU A 14 -2.14 4.62 -5.63
CA GLU A 14 -3.05 3.72 -4.91
C GLU A 14 -4.13 3.13 -5.84
N SER A 15 -4.51 1.90 -5.56
CA SER A 15 -5.55 1.17 -6.28
C SER A 15 -6.24 0.18 -5.34
N SER A 16 -7.30 -0.47 -5.80
CA SER A 16 -7.97 -1.54 -5.03
C SER A 16 -7.05 -2.71 -4.64
N TYR A 17 -5.85 -2.79 -5.20
CA TYR A 17 -4.85 -3.81 -4.95
C TYR A 17 -3.51 -3.24 -4.41
N SER A 18 -3.41 -1.92 -4.20
CA SER A 18 -2.21 -1.25 -3.71
C SER A 18 -2.56 -0.06 -2.82
N GLU A 19 -2.17 -0.13 -1.55
CA GLU A 19 -2.41 0.92 -0.55
C GLU A 19 -1.07 1.48 -0.06
N PHE A 20 -0.95 2.80 0.04
CA PHE A 20 0.23 3.51 0.51
C PHE A 20 -0.05 4.08 1.89
N LYS A 21 0.90 3.90 2.81
CA LYS A 21 0.76 4.35 4.19
C LYS A 21 2.12 4.83 4.72
N LEU A 22 2.11 5.88 5.52
CA LEU A 22 3.31 6.34 6.22
C LEU A 22 3.69 5.35 7.33
N ASP A 23 4.94 5.39 7.77
CA ASP A 23 5.44 4.57 8.88
C ASP A 23 4.74 4.90 10.22
N SER A 24 4.13 6.09 10.30
CA SER A 24 3.31 6.54 11.42
C SER A 24 1.92 5.89 11.49
N ILE A 25 1.56 4.98 10.58
CA ILE A 25 0.25 4.31 10.58
C ILE A 25 0.00 3.56 11.90
N SER A 26 -1.21 3.67 12.44
CA SER A 26 -1.57 2.89 13.63
C SER A 26 -1.79 1.40 13.31
N PRO A 27 -1.55 0.49 14.27
CA PRO A 27 -1.81 -0.94 14.07
C PRO A 27 -3.26 -1.26 13.68
N ASN A 28 -4.23 -0.47 14.16
CA ASN A 28 -5.65 -0.67 13.84
C ASN A 28 -5.95 -0.31 12.38
N GLU A 29 -5.45 0.83 11.90
CA GLU A 29 -5.59 1.21 10.49
C GLU A 29 -4.93 0.19 9.57
N LEU A 30 -3.75 -0.30 9.95
CA LEU A 30 -3.08 -1.35 9.18
C LEU A 30 -3.90 -2.66 9.16
N ALA A 31 -4.51 -3.02 10.28
CA ALA A 31 -5.38 -4.19 10.37
C ALA A 31 -6.63 -4.04 9.47
N GLU A 32 -7.22 -2.85 9.39
CA GLU A 32 -8.35 -2.58 8.49
C GLU A 32 -7.98 -2.81 7.02
N VAL A 33 -6.80 -2.35 6.59
CA VAL A 33 -6.31 -2.59 5.23
C VAL A 33 -6.11 -4.09 4.97
N PHE A 34 -5.52 -4.82 5.92
CA PHE A 34 -5.36 -6.27 5.78
C PHE A 34 -6.69 -7.02 5.72
N VAL A 35 -7.67 -6.63 6.54
CA VAL A 35 -9.02 -7.20 6.49
C VAL A 35 -9.69 -6.88 5.15
N GLY A 36 -9.52 -5.66 4.63
CA GLY A 36 -10.01 -5.26 3.31
C GLY A 36 -9.46 -6.14 2.20
N PHE A 37 -8.14 -6.33 2.16
CA PHE A 37 -7.48 -7.19 1.18
C PHE A 37 -7.80 -8.68 1.35
N ALA A 38 -7.95 -9.17 2.59
CA ALA A 38 -8.33 -10.57 2.84
C ALA A 38 -9.76 -10.87 2.37
N ASN A 39 -10.65 -9.87 2.38
CA ASN A 39 -12.03 -9.99 1.90
C ASN A 39 -12.18 -9.71 0.40
N SER A 40 -11.14 -9.26 -0.30
CA SER A 40 -11.09 -9.05 -1.74
C SER A 40 -10.15 -10.07 -2.41
N ASP A 41 -9.65 -9.80 -3.62
CA ASP A 41 -8.64 -10.65 -4.29
C ASP A 41 -7.20 -10.40 -3.79
N GLY A 42 -7.04 -9.88 -2.56
CA GLY A 42 -5.75 -9.53 -1.99
C GLY A 42 -5.24 -8.14 -2.40
N GLY A 43 -3.97 -7.85 -2.10
CA GLY A 43 -3.37 -6.56 -2.38
C GLY A 43 -1.95 -6.42 -1.83
N LYS A 44 -1.39 -5.23 -1.95
CA LYS A 44 -0.07 -4.87 -1.43
C LYS A 44 -0.18 -3.60 -0.59
N VAL A 45 0.44 -3.58 0.58
CA VAL A 45 0.59 -2.38 1.39
C VAL A 45 2.04 -1.93 1.29
N LEU A 46 2.28 -0.70 0.86
CA LEU A 46 3.60 -0.08 0.86
C LEU A 46 3.66 0.88 2.06
N VAL A 47 4.61 0.63 2.96
CA VAL A 47 4.78 1.43 4.18
C VAL A 47 6.00 2.34 4.05
N GLY A 48 5.86 3.59 4.50
CA GLY A 48 6.87 4.64 4.35
C GLY A 48 6.69 5.48 3.08
N LEU A 49 5.47 5.53 2.55
CA LEU A 49 5.07 6.40 1.44
C LEU A 49 3.79 7.13 1.81
N ASP A 50 3.64 8.39 1.40
CA ASP A 50 2.35 9.07 1.40
C ASP A 50 1.48 8.62 0.23
N ASP A 51 0.24 9.10 0.18
CA ASP A 51 -0.73 8.75 -0.87
C ASP A 51 -0.28 9.22 -2.28
N ASN A 52 0.68 10.15 -2.36
CA ASN A 52 1.27 10.64 -3.62
C ASN A 52 2.49 9.81 -4.05
N GLY A 53 2.96 8.87 -3.22
CA GLY A 53 4.17 8.09 -3.46
C GLY A 53 5.46 8.80 -3.07
N ASP A 54 5.38 9.88 -2.29
CA ASP A 54 6.52 10.56 -1.68
C ASP A 54 6.93 9.87 -0.36
N ILE A 55 8.22 9.94 -0.01
CA ILE A 55 8.81 9.30 1.18
C ILE A 55 8.81 10.24 2.38
#